data_AF-A0A1I6HYX8-F1
#
_entry.id   AF-A0A1I6HYX8-F1
#
_cell.length_a   1.000
_cell.length_b   1.000
_cell.length_c   1.000
_cell.angle_alpha   90.00
_cell.angle_beta   90.00
_cell.angle_gamma   90.00
#
_symmetry.space_group_name_H-M   'P 1'
#
loop_
_entity.id
_entity.type
_entity.pdbx_description
1 polymer ?
#
loop_
_entity_poly.entity_id
_entity_poly.type
_entity_poly.pdbx_seq_one_letter_code
_entity_poly.pdbx_strand_id
1 'polypeptide(L)'
;MQLKKSWLALTGLVATGALAFSLATPVMANEAVKTESKAETFQAPEDLSTVRPVLLCRYYHQQTPEEQQRFYDRVDTLGLLSHRDYEMMSEGKVVVGSSLCGMYMTKGEPIFEDGVQIRPMVFKVVHVYDDEYIVTQSGMVMEVHERIEGELPPSLRQDAPEVAPPPVAPRTR
;
A
#
# COMPACT_ATOMS: atom_id res chain seq x y z
N MET A 1 -98.65 15.95 15.92
CA MET A 1 -99.04 14.80 16.77
C MET A 1 -97.79 14.24 17.43
N GLN A 2 -97.82 14.18 18.76
CA GLN A 2 -96.81 13.60 19.65
C GLN A 2 -96.89 12.07 19.69
N LEU A 3 -95.76 11.37 19.90
CA LEU A 3 -95.56 10.13 20.71
C LEU A 3 -94.16 9.55 20.34
N LYS A 4 -93.12 9.64 21.20
CA LYS A 4 -92.72 8.72 22.31
C LYS A 4 -92.37 7.30 21.78
N LYS A 5 -91.29 6.60 22.12
CA LYS A 5 -90.43 6.42 23.32
C LYS A 5 -89.22 5.54 22.88
N SER A 6 -87.97 5.85 23.27
CA SER A 6 -87.20 5.31 24.41
C SER A 6 -86.49 3.95 24.16
N TRP A 7 -85.17 3.87 24.39
CA TRP A 7 -84.50 2.99 25.37
C TRP A 7 -82.97 3.21 25.38
N LEU A 8 -82.39 3.14 26.58
CA LEU A 8 -80.97 3.30 26.92
C LEU A 8 -80.16 1.99 26.79
N ALA A 9 -78.85 2.09 26.53
CA ALA A 9 -77.73 1.43 27.25
C ALA A 9 -76.42 1.67 26.45
N LEU A 10 -75.48 2.49 26.93
CA LEU A 10 -74.32 2.15 27.78
C LEU A 10 -73.58 0.85 27.40
N THR A 11 -72.35 0.97 26.85
CA THR A 11 -71.08 0.40 27.38
C THR A 11 -69.96 0.36 26.32
N GLY A 12 -68.71 0.62 26.76
CA GLY A 12 -67.45 0.22 26.08
C GLY A 12 -66.67 1.36 25.42
N LEU A 13 -65.60 1.91 26.03
CA LEU A 13 -64.17 1.53 25.83
C LEU A 13 -63.73 1.66 24.34
N VAL A 14 -62.71 2.41 23.91
CA VAL A 14 -61.37 2.67 24.46
C VAL A 14 -60.83 3.95 23.82
N ALA A 15 -60.24 4.83 24.63
CA ALA A 15 -59.40 5.93 24.18
C ALA A 15 -58.02 5.39 23.77
N THR A 16 -57.66 5.53 22.50
CA THR A 16 -56.27 5.50 22.01
C THR A 16 -55.97 6.93 21.58
N GLY A 17 -55.08 7.70 22.21
CA GLY A 17 -53.74 7.33 22.66
C GLY A 17 -52.73 7.67 21.57
N ALA A 18 -52.76 8.90 21.04
CA ALA A 18 -51.77 9.39 20.08
C ALA A 18 -50.45 9.68 20.81
N LEU A 19 -49.56 8.68 20.86
CA LEU A 19 -48.17 8.85 21.23
C LEU A 19 -47.40 9.41 20.03
N ALA A 20 -47.17 10.72 20.03
CA ALA A 20 -46.25 11.38 19.13
C ALA A 20 -44.81 10.99 19.51
N PHE A 21 -44.23 10.07 18.74
CA PHE A 21 -42.84 9.66 18.84
C PHE A 21 -41.95 10.79 18.29
N SER A 22 -41.49 11.69 19.17
CA SER A 22 -40.41 12.64 18.82
C SER A 22 -39.09 11.87 18.73
N LEU A 23 -38.61 11.65 17.52
CA LEU A 23 -37.26 11.13 17.23
C LEU A 23 -36.23 12.22 17.57
N ALA A 24 -35.81 12.27 18.83
CA ALA A 24 -34.58 12.95 19.22
C ALA A 24 -33.40 12.00 18.92
N THR A 25 -32.66 12.27 17.85
CA THR A 25 -31.40 11.59 17.56
C THR A 25 -30.30 12.11 18.51
N PRO A 26 -29.62 11.26 19.28
CA PRO A 26 -28.43 11.70 20.01
C PRO A 26 -27.28 11.91 19.02
N VAL A 27 -26.76 13.13 18.96
CA VAL A 27 -25.45 13.43 18.37
C VAL A 27 -24.40 12.69 19.22
N MET A 28 -23.92 11.56 18.71
CA MET A 28 -22.70 10.94 19.21
C MET A 28 -21.53 11.81 18.75
N ALA A 29 -20.95 12.56 19.68
CA ALA A 29 -19.65 13.17 19.50
C ALA A 29 -18.64 12.03 19.29
N ASN A 30 -18.21 11.85 18.05
CA ASN A 30 -17.16 10.92 17.70
C ASN A 30 -15.85 11.57 18.14
N GLU A 31 -15.44 11.36 19.40
CA GLU A 31 -14.07 11.64 19.81
C GLU A 31 -13.18 10.78 18.92
N ALA A 32 -12.43 11.44 18.04
CA ALA A 32 -11.37 10.83 17.27
C ALA A 32 -10.32 10.33 18.28
N VAL A 33 -10.45 9.09 18.72
CA VAL A 33 -9.38 8.34 19.35
C VAL A 33 -8.29 8.26 18.29
N LYS A 34 -7.32 9.17 18.42
CA LYS A 34 -6.08 9.14 17.67
C LYS A 34 -5.31 7.93 18.20
N THR A 35 -5.62 6.76 17.65
CA THR A 35 -4.78 5.57 17.84
C THR A 35 -3.46 5.89 17.16
N GLU A 36 -2.49 6.38 17.95
CA GLU A 36 -1.08 6.34 17.54
C GLU A 36 -0.74 4.86 17.33
N SER A 37 -0.77 4.43 16.08
CA SER A 37 -0.24 3.13 15.69
C SER A 37 1.27 3.19 15.91
N LYS A 38 1.70 2.80 17.11
CA LYS A 38 3.10 2.51 17.37
C LYS A 38 3.50 1.45 16.35
N ALA A 39 4.34 1.83 15.38
CA ALA A 39 4.84 0.92 14.36
C ALA A 39 5.44 -0.30 15.08
N GLU A 40 4.83 -1.47 14.88
CA GLU A 40 5.29 -2.71 15.49
C GLU A 40 6.63 -3.05 14.82
N THR A 41 7.73 -2.85 15.54
CA THR A 41 9.08 -3.15 15.04
C THR A 41 9.15 -4.64 14.71
N PHE A 42 9.51 -4.98 13.47
CA PHE A 42 9.67 -6.37 13.06
C PHE A 42 10.71 -7.06 13.97
N GLN A 43 10.26 -8.07 14.72
CA GLN A 43 11.15 -8.89 15.55
C GLN A 43 11.61 -10.10 14.74
N ALA A 44 12.90 -10.16 14.45
CA ALA A 44 13.47 -11.26 13.69
C ALA A 44 13.48 -12.56 14.52
N PRO A 45 13.06 -13.71 13.96
CA PRO A 45 13.28 -14.99 14.60
C PRO A 45 14.77 -15.35 14.62
N GLU A 46 15.13 -16.28 15.50
CA GLU A 46 16.50 -16.81 15.58
C GLU A 46 16.90 -17.53 14.27
N ASP A 47 15.95 -18.24 13.63
CA ASP A 47 16.14 -18.85 12.32
C ASP A 47 15.57 -17.97 11.19
N LEU A 48 16.45 -17.22 10.52
CA LEU A 48 16.11 -16.36 9.39
C LEU A 48 15.72 -17.12 8.12
N SER A 49 15.92 -18.45 8.05
CA SER A 49 15.51 -19.25 6.88
C SER A 49 13.99 -19.36 6.74
N THR A 50 13.26 -19.16 7.84
CA THR A 50 11.80 -19.18 7.91
C THR A 50 11.17 -17.87 7.43
N VAL A 51 11.95 -16.79 7.34
CA VAL A 51 11.49 -15.47 6.94
C VAL A 51 11.58 -15.33 5.42
N ARG A 52 10.54 -14.73 4.82
CA ARG A 52 10.57 -14.39 3.40
C ARG A 52 11.72 -13.43 3.12
N PRO A 53 12.62 -13.70 2.14
CA PRO A 53 13.81 -12.88 1.96
C PRO A 53 13.55 -11.39 1.73
N VAL A 54 12.46 -11.05 1.03
CA VAL A 54 12.08 -9.64 0.79
C VAL A 54 11.80 -8.87 2.10
N LEU A 55 11.30 -9.55 3.14
CA LEU A 55 11.04 -8.92 4.44
C LEU A 55 12.34 -8.64 5.19
N LEU A 56 13.37 -9.47 5.02
CA LEU A 56 14.70 -9.19 5.57
C LEU A 56 15.26 -7.91 4.97
N CYS A 57 15.19 -7.74 3.64
CA CYS A 57 15.64 -6.52 2.97
C CYS A 57 14.86 -5.28 3.44
N ARG A 58 13.53 -5.39 3.51
CA ARG A 58 12.63 -4.29 3.87
C ARG A 58 12.83 -3.80 5.30
N TYR A 59 13.00 -4.72 6.24
CA TYR A 59 13.09 -4.37 7.67
C TYR A 59 14.52 -4.18 8.17
N TYR A 60 15.52 -4.28 7.29
CA TYR A 60 16.94 -4.13 7.61
C TYR A 60 17.23 -2.89 8.49
N HIS A 61 16.76 -1.71 8.10
CA HIS A 61 17.00 -0.47 8.85
C HIS A 61 16.29 -0.38 10.20
N GLN A 62 15.31 -1.24 10.47
CA GLN A 62 14.59 -1.26 11.75
C GLN A 62 15.31 -2.10 12.82
N GLN A 63 16.39 -2.79 12.43
CA GLN A 63 17.12 -3.71 13.30
C GLN A 63 18.34 -3.06 13.97
N THR A 64 18.86 -3.71 15.03
CA THR A 64 20.14 -3.33 15.63
C THR A 64 21.31 -3.64 14.68
N PRO A 65 22.50 -3.05 14.87
CA PRO A 65 23.66 -3.33 14.02
C PRO A 65 24.03 -4.83 13.93
N GLU A 66 23.87 -5.57 15.03
CA GLU A 66 24.14 -7.01 15.07
C GLU A 66 23.14 -7.79 14.20
N GLU A 67 21.85 -7.44 14.28
CA GLU A 67 20.79 -8.03 13.48
C GLU A 67 20.87 -7.62 12.02
N GLN A 68 21.29 -6.39 11.73
CA GLN A 68 21.60 -5.93 10.37
C GLN A 68 22.66 -6.82 9.73
N GLN A 69 23.76 -7.12 10.43
CA GLN A 69 24.77 -8.03 9.90
C GLN A 69 24.19 -9.42 9.61
N ARG A 70 23.38 -9.98 10.52
CA ARG A 70 22.71 -11.27 10.29
C ARG A 70 21.80 -11.27 9.07
N PHE A 71 21.06 -10.18 8.87
CA PHE A 71 20.18 -10.00 7.71
C PHE A 71 20.99 -9.89 6.44
N TYR A 72 22.06 -9.08 6.46
CA TYR A 72 22.98 -8.91 5.34
C TYR A 72 23.57 -10.24 4.90
N ASP A 73 24.15 -11.01 5.84
CA ASP A 73 24.74 -12.32 5.55
C ASP A 73 23.70 -13.27 4.95
N ARG A 74 22.49 -13.28 5.50
CA ARG A 74 21.42 -14.14 4.98
C ARG A 74 21.02 -13.76 3.56
N VAL A 75 20.85 -12.47 3.30
CA VAL A 75 20.51 -11.94 1.97
C VAL A 75 21.62 -12.25 0.95
N ASP A 76 22.88 -12.07 1.34
CA ASP A 76 24.06 -12.31 0.52
C ASP A 76 24.18 -13.80 0.13
N THR A 77 23.96 -14.71 1.08
CA THR A 77 23.96 -16.17 0.78
C THR A 77 22.89 -16.59 -0.22
N LEU A 78 21.82 -15.81 -0.36
CA LEU A 78 20.74 -16.05 -1.30
C LEU A 78 21.00 -15.41 -2.69
N GLY A 79 22.08 -14.63 -2.84
CA GLY A 79 22.42 -13.95 -4.08
C GLY A 79 21.39 -12.89 -4.48
N LEU A 80 20.78 -12.22 -3.50
CA LEU A 80 19.73 -11.23 -3.74
C LEU A 80 20.27 -9.81 -3.93
N LEU A 81 21.57 -9.60 -3.71
CA LEU A 81 22.27 -8.35 -3.98
C LEU A 81 22.92 -8.40 -5.36
N SER A 82 22.80 -7.31 -6.10
CA SER A 82 23.54 -7.09 -7.34
C SER A 82 24.95 -6.60 -7.03
N HIS A 83 25.85 -6.69 -8.01
CA HIS A 83 27.20 -6.15 -7.87
C HIS A 83 27.20 -4.64 -7.52
N ARG A 84 26.20 -3.90 -8.01
CA ARG A 84 26.05 -2.46 -7.73
C ARG A 84 25.69 -2.20 -6.27
N ASP A 85 24.94 -3.09 -5.64
CA ASP A 85 24.45 -2.87 -4.29
C ASP A 85 25.60 -2.82 -3.28
N TYR A 86 26.62 -3.67 -3.44
CA TYR A 86 27.79 -3.68 -2.53
C TYR A 86 28.53 -2.34 -2.50
N GLU A 87 28.61 -1.64 -3.62
CA GLU A 87 29.23 -0.31 -3.70
C GLU A 87 28.26 0.76 -3.18
N MET A 88 27.03 0.77 -3.72
CA MET A 88 26.11 1.90 -3.58
C MET A 88 25.41 1.95 -2.22
N MET A 89 25.21 0.80 -1.56
CA MET A 89 24.65 0.75 -0.19
C MET A 89 25.53 1.54 0.79
N SER A 90 26.85 1.43 0.66
CA SER A 90 27.79 2.17 1.51
C SER A 90 27.74 3.68 1.30
N GLU A 91 27.31 4.11 0.10
CA GLU A 91 27.09 5.51 -0.25
C GLU A 91 25.67 6.00 0.06
N GLY A 92 24.77 5.13 0.50
CA GLY A 92 23.35 5.46 0.71
C GLY A 92 22.60 5.75 -0.59
N LYS A 93 23.08 5.23 -1.75
CA LYS A 93 22.52 5.51 -3.07
C LYS A 93 21.87 4.28 -3.69
N VAL A 94 20.84 4.54 -4.50
CA VAL A 94 20.23 3.53 -5.37
C VAL A 94 20.38 4.00 -6.80
N VAL A 95 20.88 3.13 -7.66
CA VAL A 95 21.10 3.42 -9.08
C VAL A 95 20.43 2.38 -9.97
N VAL A 96 20.25 2.70 -11.25
CA VAL A 96 19.79 1.71 -12.24
C VAL A 96 20.72 0.49 -12.24
N GLY A 97 20.13 -0.70 -12.16
CA GLY A 97 20.87 -1.96 -12.00
C GLY A 97 21.12 -2.38 -10.55
N SER A 98 20.70 -1.59 -9.57
CA SER A 98 20.60 -2.06 -8.17
C SER A 98 19.50 -3.13 -8.07
N SER A 99 19.62 -4.05 -7.13
CA SER A 99 18.52 -5.00 -6.85
C SER A 99 17.43 -4.33 -6.01
N LEU A 100 16.24 -4.92 -6.00
CA LEU A 100 15.15 -4.53 -5.10
C LEU A 100 15.57 -4.67 -3.62
N CYS A 101 16.33 -5.72 -3.31
CA CYS A 101 16.78 -5.96 -1.94
C CYS A 101 17.79 -4.90 -1.51
N GLY A 102 18.79 -4.61 -2.36
CA GLY A 102 19.76 -3.54 -2.15
C GLY A 102 19.09 -2.17 -2.01
N MET A 103 18.07 -1.88 -2.84
CA MET A 103 17.25 -0.68 -2.70
C MET A 103 16.62 -0.57 -1.32
N TYR A 104 15.91 -1.60 -0.86
CA TYR A 104 15.30 -1.59 0.48
C TYR A 104 16.32 -1.55 1.62
N MET A 105 17.47 -2.19 1.48
CA MET A 105 18.55 -2.15 2.47
C MET A 105 19.34 -0.85 2.46
N THR A 106 19.15 0.00 1.44
CA THR A 106 19.74 1.34 1.34
C THR A 106 18.79 2.42 1.85
N LYS A 107 17.52 2.34 1.42
CA LYS A 107 16.52 3.40 1.60
C LYS A 107 15.43 3.06 2.62
N GLY A 108 15.32 1.78 3.01
CA GLY A 108 14.24 1.29 3.84
C GLY A 108 12.93 1.05 3.09
N GLU A 109 11.87 0.92 3.88
CA GLU A 109 10.51 0.74 3.38
C GLU A 109 10.02 2.05 2.73
N PRO A 110 9.54 2.01 1.48
CA PRO A 110 8.98 3.20 0.84
C PRO A 110 7.64 3.60 1.49
N ILE A 111 7.29 4.86 1.31
CA ILE A 111 6.05 5.47 1.81
C ILE A 111 4.84 4.83 1.13
N PHE A 112 5.00 4.51 -0.15
CA PHE A 112 3.96 3.90 -0.97
C PHE A 112 4.59 3.05 -2.07
N GLU A 113 3.89 1.96 -2.42
CA GLU A 113 4.25 1.11 -3.54
C GLU A 113 2.99 0.77 -4.34
N ASP A 114 3.09 0.85 -5.65
CA ASP A 114 2.07 0.33 -6.55
C ASP A 114 2.72 -0.50 -7.65
N GLY A 115 2.04 -1.54 -8.09
CA GLY A 115 2.61 -2.56 -8.97
C GLY A 115 1.61 -3.10 -9.97
N VAL A 116 2.07 -3.27 -11.21
CA VAL A 116 1.30 -3.92 -12.27
C VAL A 116 2.07 -5.09 -12.85
N GLN A 117 1.35 -6.16 -13.14
CA GLN A 117 1.88 -7.25 -13.93
C GLN A 117 1.82 -6.88 -15.41
N ILE A 118 2.98 -6.72 -16.07
CA ILE A 118 3.05 -6.33 -17.49
C ILE A 118 3.11 -7.54 -18.42
N ARG A 119 3.63 -8.68 -17.94
CA ARG A 119 3.67 -9.99 -18.63
C ARG A 119 3.57 -11.12 -17.59
N PRO A 120 3.27 -12.37 -17.98
CA PRO A 120 3.36 -13.51 -17.07
C PRO A 120 4.70 -13.50 -16.32
N MET A 121 4.65 -13.52 -14.98
CA MET A 121 5.81 -13.46 -14.08
C MET A 121 6.70 -12.20 -14.15
N VAL A 122 6.28 -11.15 -14.88
CA VAL A 122 7.01 -9.87 -14.97
C VAL A 122 6.18 -8.77 -14.36
N PHE A 123 6.65 -8.25 -13.23
CA PHE A 123 6.00 -7.17 -12.48
C PHE A 123 6.81 -5.89 -12.62
N LYS A 124 6.12 -4.77 -12.83
CA LYS A 124 6.70 -3.42 -12.77
C LYS A 124 6.09 -2.73 -11.55
N VAL A 125 6.92 -2.20 -10.67
CA VAL A 125 6.51 -1.59 -9.40
C VAL A 125 7.14 -0.21 -9.29
N VAL A 126 6.37 0.78 -8.86
CA VAL A 126 6.88 2.09 -8.47
C VAL A 126 6.93 2.16 -6.94
N HIS A 127 8.08 2.56 -6.43
CA HIS A 127 8.37 2.76 -5.02
C HIS A 127 8.52 4.26 -4.78
N VAL A 128 7.72 4.81 -3.88
CA VAL A 128 7.71 6.23 -3.57
C VAL A 128 8.47 6.47 -2.27
N TYR A 129 9.56 7.22 -2.37
CA TYR A 129 10.33 7.73 -1.24
C TYR A 129 10.07 9.24 -1.08
N ASP A 130 10.68 9.85 -0.07
CA ASP A 130 10.52 11.28 0.20
C ASP A 130 11.13 12.14 -0.93
N ASP A 131 12.27 11.71 -1.46
CA ASP A 131 13.11 12.43 -2.42
C ASP A 131 13.05 11.88 -3.85
N GLU A 132 12.59 10.63 -4.04
CA GLU A 132 12.64 9.97 -5.33
C GLU A 132 11.49 9.00 -5.60
N TYR A 133 11.22 8.77 -6.89
CA TYR A 133 10.44 7.65 -7.41
C TYR A 133 11.40 6.62 -8.00
N ILE A 134 11.37 5.41 -7.46
CA ILE A 134 12.19 4.31 -7.97
C ILE A 134 11.28 3.30 -8.65
N VAL A 135 11.61 2.93 -9.87
CA VAL A 135 10.84 1.96 -10.64
C VAL A 135 11.62 0.66 -10.73
N THR A 136 11.03 -0.43 -10.25
CA THR A 136 11.60 -1.77 -10.39
C THR A 136 10.84 -2.61 -11.40
N GLN A 137 11.55 -3.51 -12.07
CA GLN A 137 10.97 -4.54 -12.90
C GLN A 137 11.57 -5.88 -12.51
N SER A 138 10.72 -6.81 -12.05
CA SER A 138 11.13 -8.16 -11.65
C SER A 138 12.31 -8.19 -10.68
N GLY A 139 12.31 -7.29 -9.69
CA GLY A 139 13.33 -7.24 -8.65
C GLY A 139 14.60 -6.45 -9.00
N MET A 140 14.64 -5.74 -10.12
CA MET A 140 15.75 -4.87 -10.52
C MET A 140 15.31 -3.43 -10.67
N VAL A 141 16.12 -2.47 -10.23
CA VAL A 141 15.88 -1.04 -10.45
C VAL A 141 16.14 -0.69 -11.91
N MET A 142 15.09 -0.18 -12.57
CA MET A 142 15.11 0.18 -13.99
C MET A 142 15.23 1.68 -14.19
N GLU A 143 14.59 2.46 -13.31
CA GLU A 143 14.53 3.92 -13.41
C GLU A 143 14.56 4.52 -12.00
N VAL A 144 15.21 5.67 -11.86
CA VAL A 144 15.23 6.49 -10.64
C VAL A 144 14.92 7.91 -11.08
N HIS A 145 13.89 8.52 -10.50
CA HIS A 145 13.42 9.86 -10.82
C HIS A 145 13.37 10.69 -9.55
N GLU A 146 13.78 11.96 -9.61
CA GLU A 146 13.60 12.89 -8.48
C GLU A 146 12.11 13.14 -8.24
N ARG A 147 11.71 13.22 -6.97
CA ARG A 147 10.34 13.54 -6.59
C ARG A 147 10.17 15.05 -6.51
N ILE A 148 9.46 15.60 -7.49
CA ILE A 148 9.13 17.03 -7.56
C ILE A 148 7.70 17.23 -7.05
N GLU A 149 7.51 18.23 -6.18
CA GLU A 149 6.18 18.54 -5.64
C GLU A 149 5.18 18.86 -6.77
N GLY A 150 4.05 18.17 -6.78
CA GLY A 150 3.00 18.31 -7.80
C GLY A 150 3.19 17.45 -9.05
N GLU A 151 4.35 16.80 -9.23
CA GLU A 151 4.53 15.81 -10.27
C GLU A 151 4.04 14.43 -9.81
N LEU A 152 3.37 13.72 -10.71
CA LEU A 152 2.87 12.38 -10.43
C LEU A 152 3.98 11.34 -10.62
N PRO A 153 3.96 10.23 -9.85
CA PRO A 153 4.88 9.13 -10.07
C PRO A 153 4.78 8.59 -11.51
N PRO A 154 5.87 8.04 -12.07
CA PRO A 154 5.87 7.47 -13.41
C PRO A 154 4.74 6.45 -13.62
N SER A 155 4.06 6.53 -14.77
CA SER A 155 3.02 5.55 -15.12
C SER A 155 3.62 4.15 -15.29
N LEU A 156 3.00 3.17 -14.65
CA LEU A 156 3.36 1.77 -14.80
C LEU A 156 2.79 1.12 -16.08
N ARG A 157 1.76 1.72 -16.66
CA ARG A 157 1.12 1.25 -17.90
C ARG A 157 1.57 2.13 -19.06
N GLN A 158 2.22 1.52 -20.04
CA GLN A 158 2.31 2.08 -21.38
C GLN A 158 1.11 1.52 -22.13
N ASP A 159 0.08 2.35 -22.32
CA ASP A 159 -1.02 1.98 -23.19
C ASP A 159 -0.46 1.79 -24.61
N ALA A 160 -0.81 0.69 -25.26
CA ALA A 160 -0.43 0.48 -26.65
C ALA A 160 -1.04 1.61 -27.49
N PRO A 161 -0.28 2.23 -28.40
CA PRO A 161 -0.86 3.22 -29.30
C PRO A 161 -1.98 2.56 -30.11
N GLU A 162 -3.10 3.27 -30.27
CA GLU A 162 -4.27 2.80 -31.01
C GLU A 162 -3.90 2.38 -32.45
N VAL A 163 -2.87 3.01 -33.02
CA VAL A 163 -2.30 2.67 -34.31
C VAL A 163 -0.80 2.49 -34.17
N ALA A 164 -0.31 1.26 -34.37
CA ALA A 164 1.12 1.00 -34.52
C ALA A 164 1.58 1.48 -35.91
N PRO A 165 2.75 2.14 -36.03
CA PRO A 165 3.30 2.47 -37.34
C PRO A 165 3.56 1.18 -38.15
N PRO A 166 3.42 1.24 -39.48
CA PRO A 166 3.66 0.06 -40.32
C PRO A 166 5.09 -0.45 -40.12
N PRO A 167 5.31 -1.78 -40.14
CA PRO A 167 6.64 -2.35 -39.99
C PRO A 167 7.55 -1.83 -41.11
N VAL A 168 8.56 -1.04 -40.72
CA VAL A 168 9.55 -0.52 -41.66
C VAL A 168 10.52 -1.65 -41.97
N ALA A 169 10.48 -2.19 -43.19
CA ALA A 169 11.46 -3.17 -43.63
C ALA A 169 12.88 -2.55 -43.50
N PRO A 170 13.88 -3.31 -43.01
CA PRO A 170 15.24 -2.81 -42.92
C PRO A 170 15.72 -2.37 -44.31
N ARG A 171 16.29 -1.17 -44.39
CA ARG A 171 16.91 -0.70 -45.64
C ARG A 171 18.02 -1.68 -45.99
N THR A 172 17.82 -2.45 -47.06
CA THR A 172 18.89 -3.25 -47.68
C THR A 172 19.99 -2.27 -48.10
N ARG A 173 21.19 -2.45 -47.54
CA ARG A 173 22.39 -1.68 -47.89
C ARG A 173 22.97 -2.18 -49.20
#